data_AF-A0A535BZH1-F1
#
_entry.id   AF-A0A535BZH1-F1
#
_cell.length_a   1.000
_cell.length_b   1.000
_cell.length_c   1.000
_cell.angle_alpha   90.00
_cell.angle_beta   90.00
_cell.angle_gamma   90.00
#
_symmetry.space_group_name_H-M   'P 1'
#
loop_
_entity.id
_entity.type
_entity.pdbx_description
1 polymer ?
#
loop_
_entity_poly.entity_id
_entity_poly.type
_entity_poly.pdbx_seq_one_letter_code
_entity_poly.pdbx_strand_id
1 'polypeptide(L)' 'VARLVALGLTNREIADRLVISERTAEGHVQRILDKLGFRSRSQIAAWHASSGREAVTTG' A
#
# COMPACT_ATOMS: atom_id res chain seq x y z
N VAL A 1 -5.70 -0.70 0.49
CA VAL A 1 -4.61 -0.14 1.33
C VAL A 1 -3.31 0.09 0.55
N ALA A 2 -2.69 -0.90 -0.11
CA ALA A 2 -1.40 -0.72 -0.82
C ALA A 2 -1.36 0.48 -1.79
N ARG A 3 -2.40 0.67 -2.63
CA ARG A 3 -2.52 1.85 -3.50
C ARG A 3 -2.50 3.17 -2.74
N LEU A 4 -3.19 3.26 -1.59
CA LEU A 4 -3.23 4.48 -0.79
C LEU A 4 -1.88 4.77 -0.15
N VAL A 5 -1.16 3.73 0.30
CA VAL A 5 0.23 3.86 0.76
C VAL A 5 1.13 4.37 -0.35
N ALA A 6 0.98 3.83 -1.58
CA ALA A 6 1.74 4.24 -2.75
C ALA A 6 1.45 5.69 -3.19
N LEU A 7 0.26 6.20 -2.90
CA LEU A 7 -0.10 7.62 -3.06
C LEU A 7 0.45 8.53 -1.94
N GLY A 8 1.18 7.97 -0.97
CA GLY A 8 1.81 8.73 0.12
C GLY A 8 0.95 8.92 1.37
N LEU A 9 -0.27 8.38 1.41
CA LEU A 9 -1.20 8.63 2.53
C LEU A 9 -0.73 7.97 3.83
N THR A 10 -0.82 8.70 4.95
CA THR A 10 -0.60 8.22 6.31
C THR A 10 -1.65 7.19 6.75
N ASN A 11 -1.40 6.46 7.84
CA ASN A 11 -2.37 5.48 8.36
C ASN A 11 -3.69 6.16 8.77
N ARG A 12 -3.62 7.38 9.31
CA ARG A 12 -4.78 8.22 9.60
C ARG A 12 -5.60 8.56 8.35
N GLU A 13 -4.96 9.06 7.30
CA GLU A 13 -5.66 9.38 6.04
C GLU A 13 -6.23 8.14 5.35
N ILE A 14 -5.55 6.99 5.47
CA ILE A 14 -6.06 5.69 5.00
C ILE A 14 -7.29 5.28 5.81
N ALA A 15 -7.23 5.44 7.13
CA ALA A 15 -8.32 5.11 8.05
C ALA A 15 -9.56 5.96 7.77
N ASP A 16 -9.39 7.27 7.62
CA ASP A 16 -10.47 8.20 7.29
C ASP A 16 -11.14 7.84 5.96
N ARG A 17 -10.34 7.53 4.93
CA ARG A 17 -10.85 7.21 3.59
C ARG A 17 -11.55 5.86 3.51
N LEU A 18 -11.15 4.91 4.36
CA LEU A 18 -11.72 3.56 4.39
C LEU A 18 -12.77 3.38 5.50
N VAL A 19 -13.02 4.41 6.31
CA VAL A 19 -13.95 4.38 7.45
C VAL A 19 -13.61 3.23 8.42
N ILE A 20 -12.34 3.15 8.81
CA ILE A 20 -11.79 2.17 9.77
C ILE A 20 -10.94 2.88 10.83
N SER A 21 -10.50 2.16 11.86
CA SER A 21 -9.55 2.72 12.83
C SER A 21 -8.13 2.84 12.24
N GLU A 22 -7.35 3.80 12.75
CA GLU A 22 -5.93 3.95 12.40
C GLU A 22 -5.13 2.67 12.67
N ARG A 23 -5.43 1.96 13.77
CA ARG A 23 -4.82 0.66 14.10
C ARG A 23 -5.15 -0.42 13.06
N THR A 24 -6.37 -0.42 12.52
CA THR A 24 -6.75 -1.33 11.43
C THR A 24 -5.95 -1.01 10.16
N ALA A 25 -5.81 0.27 9.81
CA ALA A 25 -4.99 0.70 8.69
C ALA A 25 -3.51 0.29 8.86
N GLU A 26 -2.92 0.53 10.03
CA GLU A 26 -1.57 0.07 10.41
C GLU A 26 -1.41 -1.44 10.20
N GLY A 27 -2.36 -2.23 10.72
CA GLY A 27 -2.34 -3.69 10.59
C GLY A 27 -2.47 -4.19 9.15
N HIS A 28 -3.13 -3.44 8.26
CA HIS A 28 -3.11 -3.73 6.83
C HIS A 28 -1.76 -3.41 6.19
N VAL A 29 -1.14 -2.28 6.54
CA VAL A 29 0.19 -1.92 6.04
C VAL A 29 1.23 -2.96 6.46
N GLN A 30 1.23 -3.37 7.73
CA GLN A 30 2.15 -4.40 8.23
C GLN A 30 2.00 -5.73 7.47
N ARG A 31 0.77 -6.21 7.29
CA ARG A 31 0.52 -7.44 6.53
C ARG A 31 0.99 -7.36 5.07
N ILE A 32 0.88 -6.19 4.45
CA ILE A 32 1.40 -5.98 3.09
C ILE A 32 2.93 -6.06 3.09
N LEU A 33 3.59 -5.42 4.07
CA LEU A 33 5.04 -5.50 4.21
C LEU A 33 5.49 -6.95 4.40
N ASP A 34 4.88 -7.67 5.33
CA ASP A 34 5.20 -9.06 5.64
C ASP A 34 5.00 -9.96 4.40
N LYS A 35 3.86 -9.82 3.72
CA LYS A 35 3.53 -10.61 2.51
C LYS A 35 4.53 -10.37 1.38
N LEU A 36 5.06 -9.16 1.25
CA LEU A 36 6.00 -8.79 0.19
C LEU A 36 7.47 -8.88 0.62
N GLY A 37 7.75 -9.23 1.88
CA GLY A 37 9.11 -9.22 2.44
C GLY A 37 9.72 -7.82 2.51
N PHE A 38 8.90 -6.77 2.57
CA PHE A 38 9.34 -5.38 2.63
C PHE A 38 9.55 -4.92 4.07
N ARG A 39 10.44 -3.95 4.24
CA ARG A 39 10.77 -3.33 5.54
C ARG A 39 10.24 -1.91 5.67
N SER A 40 9.76 -1.31 4.58
CA SER A 40 9.28 0.06 4.58
C SER A 40 8.13 0.30 3.61
N ARG A 41 7.27 1.26 3.96
CA ARG A 41 6.18 1.73 3.10
C ARG A 41 6.66 2.29 1.76
N SER A 42 7.88 2.82 1.69
CA SER A 42 8.46 3.31 0.43
C SER A 42 8.72 2.17 -0.56
N GLN A 43 9.03 0.97 -0.06
CA GLN A 43 9.12 -0.22 -0.92
C GLN A 43 7.75 -0.62 -1.48
N ILE A 44 6.66 -0.44 -0.72
CA ILE A 44 5.29 -0.65 -1.25
C ILE A 44 5.02 0.33 -2.39
N ALA A 45 5.41 1.60 -2.26
CA ALA A 45 5.22 2.60 -3.31
C ALA A 45 6.01 2.26 -4.58
N ALA A 46 7.29 1.90 -4.43
CA ALA A 46 8.15 1.49 -5.54
C ALA A 46 7.60 0.23 -6.25
N TRP A 47 7.21 -0.77 -5.47
CA TRP A 47 6.60 -2.01 -5.98
C TRP A 47 5.31 -1.73 -6.76
N HIS A 48 4.40 -0.93 -6.20
CA HIS A 48 3.13 -0.59 -6.86
C HIS A 48 3.37 0.15 -8.19
N ALA A 49 4.39 1.02 -8.26
CA ALA A 49 4.78 1.70 -9.49
C ALA A 49 5.35 0.74 -10.55
N SER A 50 6.02 -0.35 -10.14
CA SER A 50 6.50 -1.40 -11.04
C SER A 50 5.43 -2.40 -11.46
N SER A 51 4.53 -2.79 -10.56
CA SER A 51 3.48 -3.78 -10.85
C SER A 51 2.41 -3.26 -11.81
N GLY A 52 2.23 -1.94 -11.90
CA GLY A 52 1.36 -1.33 -12.90
C GLY A 52 1.88 -1.45 -14.35
N ARG A 53 3.16 -1.82 -14.55
CA ARG A 53 3.77 -1.93 -15.89
C ARG A 53 3.59 -3.29 -16.55
N GLU A 54 3.18 -4.33 -15.82
CA GLU A 54 2.94 -5.66 -16.42
C GLU A 54 1.58 -5.79 -17.12
N ALA A 55 0.66 -4.84 -16.90
CA ALA A 55 -0.69 -4.88 -17.48
C ALA A 55 -0.82 -4.22 -18.86
N VAL A 56 0.26 -3.66 -19.44
CA VAL A 56 0.19 -2.83 -20.68
C VAL A 56 0.91 -3.47 -21.90
N THR A 57 1.34 -4.73 -21.82
CA THR A 57 2.04 -5.40 -22.94
C THR A 57 1.24 -6.54 -23.60
N THR A 58 -0.02 -6.75 -23.24
CA THR A 58 -0.89 -7.74 -23.93
C THR A 58 -2.12 -7.05 -24.52
N GLY A 59 -2.09 -6.81 -25.83
CA GLY A 59 -3.24 -6.35 -26.63
C GLY A 59 -2.91 -5.23 -27.57
#